data_AF-U5NBY0-F1
#
_entry.id   AF-U5NBY0-F1
#
_cell.length_a   1.000
_cell.length_b   1.000
_cell.length_c   1.000
_cell.angle_alpha   90.00
_cell.angle_beta   90.00
_cell.angle_gamma   90.00
#
_symmetry.space_group_name_H-M   'P 1'
#
loop_
_entity.id
_entity.type
_entity.pdbx_description
1 polymer ?
#
loop_
_entity_poly.entity_id
_entity_poly.type
_entity_poly.pdbx_seq_one_letter_code
_entity_poly.pdbx_strand_id
1 'polypeptide(L)' 'MNMTTLQTQIPDQILRQAQHLVHQGWIANIDELIAEAMRRYLESHREAVAEQFIKEDVDWGLHGQE' A
#
# COMPACT_ATOMS: atom_id res chain seq x y z
N MET A 1 9.48 7.12 -16.46
CA MET A 1 9.30 6.21 -15.31
C MET A 1 9.63 4.80 -15.79
N ASN A 2 10.37 4.03 -15.00
CA ASN A 2 10.68 2.65 -15.35
C ASN A 2 9.52 1.76 -14.88
N MET A 3 9.09 0.83 -15.73
CA MET A 3 8.09 -0.18 -15.37
C MET A 3 8.78 -1.49 -15.00
N THR A 4 8.19 -2.23 -14.07
CA THR A 4 8.66 -3.55 -13.67
C THR A 4 7.47 -4.49 -13.61
N THR A 5 7.62 -5.69 -14.18
CA THR A 5 6.59 -6.73 -14.14
C THR A 5 6.66 -7.48 -12.83
N LEU A 6 5.52 -7.62 -12.16
CA LEU A 6 5.37 -8.42 -10.95
C LEU A 6 4.51 -9.65 -11.26
N GLN A 7 4.94 -10.82 -10.81
CA GLN A 7 4.13 -12.03 -10.80
C GLN A 7 3.78 -12.39 -9.36
N THR A 8 2.49 -12.53 -9.06
CA THR A 8 2.00 -12.89 -7.73
C THR A 8 0.69 -13.67 -7.83
N GLN A 9 0.29 -14.31 -6.73
CA GLN A 9 -1.01 -14.96 -6.61
C GLN A 9 -1.98 -14.02 -5.90
N ILE A 10 -3.20 -13.92 -6.42
CA ILE A 10 -4.30 -13.16 -5.81
C ILE A 10 -5.55 -14.03 -5.78
N PRO A 11 -6.42 -13.87 -4.76
CA PRO A 11 -7.69 -14.58 -4.72
C PRO A 11 -8.56 -14.24 -5.94
N ASP A 12 -9.13 -15.25 -6.60
CA ASP A 12 -9.97 -15.06 -7.79
C ASP A 12 -11.13 -14.08 -7.56
N GLN A 13 -11.69 -14.08 -6.35
CA GLN A 13 -12.76 -13.15 -6.00
C GLN A 13 -12.32 -11.69 -6.09
N ILE A 14 -11.09 -11.38 -5.67
CA ILE A 14 -10.54 -10.03 -5.75
C ILE A 14 -10.32 -9.65 -7.22
N LEU A 15 -9.75 -10.57 -8.02
CA LEU A 15 -9.56 -10.32 -9.44
C LEU A 15 -10.89 -10.07 -10.17
N ARG A 16 -11.95 -10.82 -9.85
CA ARG A 16 -13.29 -10.59 -10.42
C ARG A 16 -13.86 -9.21 -10.07
N GLN A 17 -13.67 -8.75 -8.83
CA GLN A 17 -14.09 -7.40 -8.43
C GLN A 17 -13.32 -6.31 -9.17
N ALA A 18 -12.00 -6.48 -9.29
CA ALA A 18 -11.14 -5.58 -10.06
C ALA A 18 -11.57 -5.50 -11.53
N GLN A 19 -11.83 -6.65 -12.16
CA GLN A 19 -12.34 -6.73 -13.54
C GLN A 19 -13.69 -6.04 -13.70
N HIS A 20 -14.58 -6.16 -12.71
CA HIS A 20 -15.87 -5.47 -12.74
C HIS A 20 -15.69 -3.95 -12.76
N LEU A 21 -14.79 -3.39 -11.93
CA LEU A 21 -14.51 -1.95 -11.92
C LEU A 21 -13.94 -1.44 -13.25
N VAL A 22 -13.04 -2.22 -13.87
CA VAL A 22 -12.52 -1.91 -15.21
C VAL A 22 -13.63 -1.97 -16.25
N HIS A 23 -14.47 -3.00 -16.21
CA HIS A 23 -15.58 -3.16 -17.17
C HIS A 23 -16.60 -2.02 -17.08
N GLN A 24 -16.85 -1.50 -15.88
CA GLN A 24 -17.72 -0.35 -15.64
C GLN A 24 -17.05 1.00 -16.01
N GLY A 25 -15.79 1.01 -16.41
CA GLY A 25 -15.05 2.22 -16.82
C GLY A 25 -14.57 3.10 -15.67
N TRP A 26 -14.63 2.62 -14.42
CA TRP A 26 -14.13 3.37 -13.26
C TRP A 26 -12.60 3.41 -13.20
N ILE A 27 -11.94 2.42 -13.80
CA ILE A 27 -10.47 2.27 -13.84
C ILE A 27 -10.08 1.84 -15.25
N ALA A 28 -8.96 2.32 -15.79
CA ALA A 28 -8.62 2.03 -17.19
C ALA A 28 -8.20 0.58 -17.40
N ASN A 29 -7.45 -0.01 -16.45
CA ASN A 29 -7.00 -1.40 -16.50
C ASN A 29 -6.56 -1.93 -15.12
N ILE A 30 -6.25 -3.23 -15.06
CA ILE A 30 -5.83 -3.91 -13.82
C ILE A 30 -4.46 -3.43 -13.33
N ASP A 31 -3.52 -3.11 -14.23
CA ASP A 31 -2.19 -2.65 -13.83
C ASP A 31 -2.26 -1.31 -13.11
N GLU A 32 -3.08 -0.38 -13.61
CA GLU A 32 -3.36 0.90 -12.97
C GLU A 32 -4.00 0.71 -11.59
N LEU A 33 -5.00 -0.18 -11.47
CA LEU A 33 -5.63 -0.50 -10.19
C LEU A 33 -4.59 -0.99 -9.17
N ILE A 34 -3.72 -1.92 -9.57
CA ILE A 34 -2.73 -2.54 -8.67
C ILE A 34 -1.68 -1.50 -8.26
N ALA A 35 -1.16 -0.72 -9.22
CA ALA A 35 -0.19 0.33 -8.94
C ALA A 35 -0.77 1.39 -7.98
N GLU A 36 -2.02 1.80 -8.20
CA GLU A 36 -2.74 2.75 -7.35
C GLU A 36 -2.94 2.21 -5.93
N ALA A 37 -3.41 0.96 -5.81
CA ALA A 37 -3.65 0.32 -4.53
C ALA A 37 -2.34 0.15 -3.72
N MET A 38 -1.26 -0.29 -4.37
CA MET A 38 0.06 -0.39 -3.75
C MET A 38 0.55 0.97 -3.27
N ARG A 39 0.44 2.01 -4.11
CA ARG A 39 0.87 3.35 -3.76
C ARG A 39 0.10 3.90 -2.56
N ARG A 40 -1.24 3.79 -2.57
CA ARG A 40 -2.09 4.22 -1.43
C ARG A 40 -1.74 3.48 -0.15
N TYR A 41 -1.49 2.17 -0.23
CA TYR A 41 -1.09 1.38 0.93
C TYR A 41 0.25 1.86 1.49
N LEU A 42 1.24 2.10 0.64
CA LEU A 42 2.54 2.61 1.07
C LEU A 42 2.42 4.01 1.68
N GLU A 43 1.64 4.90 1.07
CA GLU A 43 1.41 6.24 1.58
C GLU A 43 0.73 6.22 2.95
N SER A 44 -0.33 5.42 3.13
CA SER A 44 -1.06 5.35 4.41
C SER A 44 -0.24 4.73 5.55
N HIS A 45 0.69 3.84 5.24
CA HIS A 45 1.54 3.22 6.26
C HIS A 45 2.77 4.05 6.60
N ARG A 46 3.23 4.95 5.73
CA ARG A 46 4.35 5.85 6.05
C ARG A 46 4.05 6.77 7.22
N GLU A 47 2.81 7.24 7.34
CA GLU A 47 2.39 8.08 8.47
C GLU A 47 2.35 7.29 9.78
N ALA A 48 1.75 6.09 9.76
CA ALA A 48 1.69 5.22 10.93
C ALA A 48 3.08 4.75 11.40
N VAL A 49 3.97 4.43 10.45
CA VAL A 49 5.36 4.03 10.74
C VAL A 49 6.17 5.22 11.27
N ALA A 50 5.99 6.41 10.71
CA ALA A 50 6.64 7.62 11.23
C ALA A 50 6.16 7.95 12.66
N GLU A 51 4.86 7.84 12.92
CA GLU A 51 4.31 8.03 14.26
C GLU A 51 4.86 7.01 15.26
N GLN A 52 4.98 5.74 14.85
CA GLN A 52 5.57 4.68 15.67
C GLN A 52 7.03 5.00 16.01
N PHE A 53 7.85 5.38 15.02
CA PHE A 53 9.26 5.74 15.28
C PHE A 53 9.40 6.96 16.18
N ILE A 54 8.55 7.98 16.03
CA ILE A 54 8.55 9.14 16.94
C ILE A 54 8.22 8.70 18.38
N LYS A 55 7.25 7.80 18.57
CA LYS A 55 6.90 7.29 19.90
C LYS A 55 8.04 6.48 20.50
N GLU A 56 8.68 5.62 19.72
CA GLU A 56 9.83 4.83 20.15
C GLU A 56 11.01 5.74 20.55
N ASP A 57 11.30 6.80 19.78
CA ASP A 57 12.34 7.79 20.11
C ASP A 57 12.01 8.57 21.40
N VAL A 58 10.75 8.96 21.59
CA VAL A 58 10.30 9.65 22.82
C VAL A 58 10.40 8.72 24.03
N ASP A 59 9.94 7.47 23.90
CA ASP A 59 10.01 6.47 24.97
C ASP A 59 11.47 6.19 25.36
N TRP A 60 12.35 6.03 24.38
CA TRP A 60 13.79 5.93 24.62
C TRP A 60 14.36 7.18 25.31
N GLY A 61 13.96 8.39 24.91
CA GLY A 61 14.41 9.62 25.58
C GLY A 61 13.93 9.76 27.02
N LEU A 62 12.78 9.19 27.36
CA LEU A 62 12.17 9.25 28.70
C LEU A 62 12.66 8.12 29.63
N HIS A 63 12.99 6.95 29.09
CA HIS A 63 13.25 5.74 29.87
C HIS A 63 14.61 5.09 29.59
N GLY A 64 15.32 5.51 28.54
CA GLY A 64 16.55 4.85 28.05
C GLY A 64 17.85 5.36 28.66
N GLN A 65 17.82 6.17 29.73
CA GLN A 65 19.04 6.56 30.46
C GLN A 65 19.27 5.64 31.67
N GLU A 66 19.90 4.49 31.42
CA GLU A 66 20.78 3.80 32.37
C GLU A 66 22.15 3.58 31.73
#